data_AF-A0ABD0LN53-F1
#
_entry.id   AF-A0ABD0LN53-F1
#
_cell.length_a   1.000
_cell.length_b   1.000
_cell.length_c   1.000
_cell.angle_alpha   90.00
_cell.angle_beta   90.00
_cell.angle_gamma   90.00
#
_symmetry.space_group_name_H-M   'P 1'
#
loop_
_entity.id
_entity.type
_entity.pdbx_description
1 polymer ?
#
loop_
_entity_poly.entity_id
_entity_poly.type
_entity_poly.pdbx_seq_one_letter_code
_entity_poly.pdbx_strand_id
1 'polypeptide(L)'
;MHALIELDQQLTDTEHDNNYTRLKPAAKPEESSPCDSTHLRHVCGAGSQKYPLIMPGILSQSYETLRYLHAQTSGGNHEEAKMELVVDKVREFQEFYNWAHSVSDERVKDWLLMQGYTPTLALTALYLLAVYVGPKFMKNREPFKFKYTLFAYNLILIIINFHICSELFYNSLKLGYSYSCQLVNYTYEEHEMRIAKALWWFYFSKLVEMLDTIFFILRKKDNQVSFLHVYHHATMFPIWYIGVKWVAGGQSFFGAMINSFIHVIMYTYYGVSALGPEYQKYLWWKRYLTKIQLIQFFVGVVYAIQAIVRGCEYPMWMQWAGIVYGITIIALFLNFYIQAYLKPKPKQVQFMVGIVHAVYSLVSGCEFPKWMHWALIFYAFTILMLFLNFYFHAYIKAQRRKAEAKKLSTTNGKEANGHVANGDATVSSKPETKKKK
;
A
#
# COMPACT_ATOMS: atom_id res chain seq x y z
N MET A 1 18.51 38.71 -1.49
CA MET A 1 18.52 40.09 -0.94
C MET A 1 18.72 41.16 -2.03
N HIS A 2 18.32 40.89 -3.29
CA HIS A 2 18.26 41.89 -4.37
C HIS A 2 16.99 41.72 -5.23
N ALA A 3 16.00 40.98 -4.72
CA ALA A 3 14.67 40.78 -5.32
C ALA A 3 13.54 41.13 -4.32
N LEU A 4 13.88 41.82 -3.23
CA LEU A 4 12.96 42.32 -2.20
C LEU A 4 12.93 43.85 -2.15
N ILE A 5 13.47 44.53 -3.17
CA ILE A 5 13.50 46.00 -3.28
C ILE A 5 12.62 46.49 -4.47
N GLU A 6 12.23 45.62 -5.41
CA GLU A 6 11.38 46.00 -6.56
C GLU A 6 9.87 45.83 -6.34
N LEU A 7 9.43 45.30 -5.19
CA LEU A 7 8.00 45.13 -4.87
C LEU A 7 7.43 46.20 -3.94
N ASP A 8 8.26 47.11 -3.43
CA ASP A 8 7.86 48.20 -2.52
C ASP A 8 7.60 49.53 -3.25
N GLN A 9 7.87 49.59 -4.57
CA GLN A 9 7.79 50.82 -5.36
C GLN A 9 6.59 50.85 -6.34
N GLN A 10 5.67 49.87 -6.27
CA GLN A 10 4.40 49.89 -7.02
C GLN A 10 3.16 50.02 -6.13
N LEU A 11 3.32 50.13 -4.80
CA LEU A 11 2.23 50.25 -3.83
C LEU A 11 2.08 51.65 -3.21
N THR A 12 2.85 52.64 -3.69
CA THR A 12 2.91 54.00 -3.12
C THR A 12 2.47 55.13 -4.06
N ASP A 13 1.81 54.83 -5.19
CA ASP A 13 1.34 55.84 -6.16
C ASP A 13 -0.19 55.79 -6.43
N THR A 14 -1.01 55.42 -5.44
CA THR A 14 -2.48 55.51 -5.60
C THR A 14 -3.22 56.01 -4.35
N GLU A 15 -2.60 56.89 -3.58
CA GLU A 15 -3.28 57.73 -2.59
C GLU A 15 -2.96 59.21 -2.84
N HIS A 16 -3.50 59.78 -3.93
CA HIS A 16 -3.93 61.18 -4.01
C HIS A 16 -4.39 61.49 -5.43
N ASP A 17 -5.70 61.49 -5.67
CA ASP A 17 -6.33 62.63 -6.35
C ASP A 17 -7.86 62.53 -6.28
N ASN A 18 -8.44 63.41 -5.45
CA ASN A 18 -9.84 63.77 -5.49
C ASN A 18 -10.06 64.71 -6.69
N ASN A 19 -10.85 64.31 -7.68
CA ASN A 19 -11.65 65.30 -8.40
C ASN A 19 -12.92 64.70 -9.04
N TYR A 20 -14.03 65.35 -8.71
CA TYR A 20 -15.38 65.12 -9.21
C TYR A 20 -15.45 65.33 -10.73
N THR A 21 -15.99 64.37 -11.49
CA THR A 21 -16.81 64.70 -12.66
C THR A 21 -17.91 63.67 -12.91
N ARG A 22 -19.11 64.20 -13.12
CA ARG A 22 -20.44 63.61 -13.19
C ARG A 22 -20.64 62.73 -14.44
N LEU A 23 -21.00 61.45 -14.27
CA LEU A 23 -21.52 60.58 -15.35
C LEU A 23 -22.87 59.95 -14.95
N LYS A 24 -23.78 59.91 -15.93
CA LYS A 24 -25.24 59.71 -15.85
C LYS A 24 -25.66 58.29 -15.38
N PRO A 25 -26.85 58.14 -14.76
CA PRO A 25 -27.37 56.82 -14.38
C PRO A 25 -27.98 56.08 -15.58
N ALA A 26 -27.57 54.82 -15.77
CA ALA A 26 -28.18 53.88 -16.71
C ALA A 26 -29.43 53.20 -16.09
N ALA A 27 -30.38 52.88 -16.96
CA ALA A 27 -31.79 52.59 -16.67
C ALA A 27 -32.10 51.25 -15.98
N LYS A 28 -33.31 51.19 -15.39
CA LYS A 28 -33.97 50.02 -14.77
C LYS A 28 -34.18 48.87 -15.77
N PRO A 29 -34.24 47.59 -15.31
CA PRO A 29 -34.69 46.49 -16.14
C PRO A 29 -36.23 46.40 -16.20
N GLU A 30 -36.77 46.28 -17.41
CA GLU A 30 -38.18 45.96 -17.71
C GLU A 30 -38.45 44.45 -17.57
N GLU A 31 -39.62 44.11 -17.01
CA GLU A 31 -40.25 42.78 -17.05
C GLU A 31 -40.98 42.58 -18.39
N SER A 32 -40.74 41.46 -19.10
CA SER A 32 -41.76 40.80 -19.95
C SER A 32 -41.39 39.39 -20.42
N SER A 33 -42.08 38.38 -19.85
CA SER A 33 -42.71 37.16 -20.46
C SER A 33 -41.92 36.10 -21.27
N PRO A 34 -42.40 34.82 -21.31
CA PRO A 34 -41.57 33.61 -21.29
C PRO A 34 -41.26 32.98 -22.67
N CYS A 35 -40.16 32.22 -22.73
CA CYS A 35 -39.70 31.51 -23.93
C CYS A 35 -40.57 30.27 -24.26
N ASP A 36 -40.95 30.20 -25.53
CA ASP A 36 -41.66 29.10 -26.19
C ASP A 36 -40.71 27.95 -26.55
N SER A 37 -41.21 26.72 -26.44
CA SER A 37 -40.49 25.47 -26.59
C SER A 37 -40.69 24.90 -27.99
N THR A 38 -39.75 25.10 -28.91
CA THR A 38 -39.46 24.18 -30.04
C THR A 38 -38.29 24.69 -30.87
N HIS A 39 -37.43 23.76 -31.33
CA HIS A 39 -36.31 23.95 -32.26
C HIS A 39 -35.05 24.68 -31.75
N LEU A 40 -34.12 23.91 -31.17
CA LEU A 40 -32.67 24.01 -31.43
C LEU A 40 -31.99 22.71 -30.96
N ARG A 41 -32.08 21.67 -31.80
CA ARG A 41 -31.11 20.56 -31.80
C ARG A 41 -29.89 21.02 -32.58
N HIS A 42 -28.71 20.60 -32.11
CA HIS A 42 -27.37 20.85 -32.63
C HIS A 42 -26.76 22.19 -32.23
N VAL A 43 -25.95 22.13 -31.16
CA VAL A 43 -24.53 22.52 -31.06
C VAL A 43 -24.25 22.73 -29.56
N CYS A 44 -23.90 21.65 -28.85
CA CYS A 44 -23.14 21.74 -27.60
C CYS A 44 -21.89 20.90 -27.78
N GLY A 45 -20.78 21.60 -28.03
CA GLY A 45 -19.45 21.03 -28.07
C GLY A 45 -19.05 20.50 -26.69
N ALA A 46 -18.35 19.38 -26.71
CA ALA A 46 -17.60 18.84 -25.58
C ALA A 46 -16.60 19.90 -25.09
N GLY A 47 -16.78 20.37 -23.85
CA GLY A 47 -15.90 21.34 -23.22
C GLY A 47 -16.00 21.23 -21.71
N SER A 48 -14.90 20.80 -21.10
CA SER A 48 -14.55 20.85 -19.67
C SER A 48 -15.70 20.76 -18.66
N GLN A 49 -15.86 19.58 -18.07
CA GLN A 49 -16.58 19.41 -16.82
C GLN A 49 -15.77 20.10 -15.71
N LYS A 50 -15.93 21.43 -15.58
CA LYS A 50 -15.46 22.18 -14.42
C LYS A 50 -16.18 21.63 -13.20
N TYR A 51 -15.47 20.90 -12.35
CA TYR A 51 -15.94 20.56 -11.01
C TYR A 51 -16.36 21.87 -10.31
N PRO A 52 -17.63 22.04 -9.90
CA PRO A 52 -18.00 23.21 -9.12
C PRO A 52 -17.25 23.17 -7.79
N LEU A 53 -16.33 24.12 -7.63
CA LEU A 53 -15.59 24.44 -6.41
C LEU A 53 -16.54 25.13 -5.41
N ILE A 54 -17.60 24.46 -5.01
CA ILE A 54 -18.42 24.89 -3.88
C ILE A 54 -18.68 23.65 -3.03
N MET A 55 -17.79 23.44 -2.06
CA MET A 55 -18.07 22.62 -0.88
C MET A 55 -19.28 23.26 -0.16
N PRO A 56 -20.42 22.59 -0.02
CA PRO A 56 -21.40 23.00 0.98
C PRO A 56 -20.81 22.62 2.34
N GLY A 57 -20.43 23.58 3.18
CA GLY A 57 -20.13 23.27 4.59
C GLY A 57 -19.18 24.18 5.37
N ILE A 58 -18.40 25.07 4.75
CA ILE A 58 -17.40 25.83 5.53
C ILE A 58 -18.05 26.95 6.38
N LEU A 59 -19.24 27.45 6.00
CA LEU A 59 -19.95 28.50 6.75
C LEU A 59 -20.92 27.98 7.82
N SER A 60 -21.30 26.69 7.83
CA SER A 60 -22.20 26.13 8.87
C SER A 60 -21.47 25.71 10.15
N GLN A 61 -20.18 25.40 10.05
CA GLN A 61 -19.38 24.87 11.16
C GLN A 61 -19.18 25.86 12.32
N SER A 62 -19.11 27.16 12.00
CA SER A 62 -18.93 28.24 12.96
C SER A 62 -20.18 28.52 13.80
N TYR A 63 -21.37 28.42 13.19
CA TYR A 63 -22.64 28.76 13.82
C TYR A 63 -23.13 27.66 14.79
N GLU A 64 -22.85 26.39 14.48
CA GLU A 64 -23.29 25.27 15.31
C GLU A 64 -22.37 24.99 16.50
N THR A 65 -21.07 25.26 16.37
CA THR A 65 -20.14 25.24 17.51
C THR A 65 -20.56 26.26 18.57
N LEU A 66 -21.07 27.43 18.15
CA LEU A 66 -21.63 28.44 19.03
C LEU A 66 -22.94 27.98 19.70
N ARG A 67 -23.80 27.22 19.00
CA ARG A 67 -25.02 26.62 19.59
C ARG A 67 -24.71 25.56 20.64
N TYR A 68 -23.72 24.70 20.40
CA TYR A 68 -23.27 23.69 21.37
C TYR A 68 -22.69 24.31 22.64
N LEU A 69 -21.87 25.37 22.49
CA LEU A 69 -21.35 26.15 23.61
C LEU A 69 -22.46 26.88 24.39
N HIS A 70 -23.52 27.31 23.70
CA HIS A 70 -24.72 27.89 24.31
C HIS A 70 -25.55 26.84 25.06
N ALA A 71 -25.67 25.61 24.55
CA ALA A 71 -26.35 24.51 25.23
C ALA A 71 -25.61 24.06 26.50
N GLN A 72 -24.27 24.05 26.49
CA GLN A 72 -23.43 23.80 27.68
C GLN A 72 -23.63 24.83 28.80
N THR A 73 -23.94 26.07 28.46
CA THR A 73 -24.15 27.16 29.43
C THR A 73 -25.59 27.24 29.95
N SER A 74 -26.55 26.53 29.32
CA SER A 74 -27.99 26.65 29.60
C SER A 74 -28.59 25.54 30.48
N GLY A 75 -27.79 24.62 31.02
CA GLY A 75 -28.29 23.52 31.86
C GLY A 75 -29.07 22.43 31.10
N GLY A 76 -28.93 22.36 29.77
CA GLY A 76 -29.56 21.34 28.93
C GLY A 76 -28.94 19.95 29.12
N ASN A 77 -29.73 18.91 28.85
CA ASN A 77 -29.32 17.52 29.02
C ASN A 77 -28.12 17.18 28.10
N HIS A 78 -26.96 16.90 28.69
CA HIS A 78 -25.70 16.71 27.95
C HIS A 78 -25.80 15.58 26.90
N GLU A 79 -26.56 14.52 27.18
CA GLU A 79 -26.75 13.41 26.24
C GLU A 79 -27.59 13.80 25.02
N GLU A 80 -28.52 14.75 25.17
CA GLU A 80 -29.33 15.29 24.08
C GLU A 80 -28.48 16.15 23.14
N ALA A 81 -27.62 17.02 23.71
CA ALA A 81 -26.68 17.84 22.92
C ALA A 81 -25.63 16.99 22.17
N LYS A 82 -25.18 15.86 22.76
CA LYS A 82 -24.30 14.90 22.05
C LYS A 82 -25.04 14.20 20.92
N MET A 83 -26.29 13.80 21.16
CA MET A 83 -27.10 13.12 20.15
C MET A 83 -27.38 14.03 18.96
N GLU A 84 -27.75 15.30 19.20
CA GLU A 84 -27.92 16.30 18.15
C GLU A 84 -26.64 16.50 17.33
N LEU A 85 -25.48 16.65 17.98
CA LEU A 85 -24.19 16.78 17.28
C LEU A 85 -23.89 15.55 16.39
N VAL A 86 -24.18 14.34 16.87
CA VAL A 86 -23.99 13.11 16.09
C VAL A 86 -24.93 13.08 14.90
N VAL A 87 -26.22 13.40 15.10
CA VAL A 87 -27.22 13.43 14.02
C VAL A 87 -26.85 14.48 12.96
N ASP A 88 -26.38 15.65 13.35
CA ASP A 88 -25.96 16.70 12.42
C ASP A 88 -24.73 16.27 11.60
N LYS A 89 -23.74 15.63 12.24
CA LYS A 89 -22.59 15.07 11.52
C LYS A 89 -22.96 13.94 10.57
N VAL A 90 -23.94 13.11 10.93
CA VAL A 90 -24.49 12.08 10.05
C VAL A 90 -25.19 12.72 8.85
N ARG A 91 -25.96 13.80 9.06
CA ARG A 91 -26.62 14.54 7.98
C ARG A 91 -25.60 15.18 7.04
N GLU A 92 -24.59 15.88 7.56
CA GLU A 92 -23.52 16.50 6.78
C GLU A 92 -22.79 15.46 5.91
N PHE A 93 -22.46 14.30 6.49
CA PHE A 93 -21.87 13.19 5.76
C PHE A 93 -22.80 12.64 4.67
N GLN A 94 -24.10 12.48 4.97
CA GLN A 94 -25.07 11.97 4.01
C GLN A 94 -25.26 12.94 2.83
N GLU A 95 -25.31 14.25 3.09
CA GLU A 95 -25.39 15.28 2.06
C GLU A 95 -24.15 15.28 1.17
N PHE A 96 -22.95 15.24 1.79
CA PHE A 96 -21.70 15.11 1.06
C PHE A 96 -21.66 13.84 0.21
N TYR A 97 -22.10 12.71 0.76
CA TYR A 97 -22.13 11.44 0.03
C TYR A 97 -23.12 11.48 -1.13
N ASN A 98 -24.32 12.01 -0.94
CA ASN A 98 -25.33 12.14 -2.00
C ASN A 98 -24.80 13.01 -3.14
N TRP A 99 -24.18 14.14 -2.81
CA TRP A 99 -23.49 14.99 -3.80
C TRP A 99 -22.37 14.23 -4.52
N ALA A 100 -21.46 13.59 -3.77
CA ALA A 100 -20.34 12.86 -4.36
C ALA A 100 -20.84 11.72 -5.27
N HIS A 101 -21.88 11.00 -4.86
CA HIS A 101 -22.49 9.95 -5.65
C HIS A 101 -23.12 10.48 -6.94
N SER A 102 -23.74 11.66 -6.91
CA SER A 102 -24.35 12.31 -8.08
C SER A 102 -23.34 12.73 -9.16
N VAL A 103 -22.07 12.90 -8.79
CA VAL A 103 -20.96 13.24 -9.71
C VAL A 103 -20.05 12.04 -9.99
N SER A 104 -20.49 10.82 -9.68
CA SER A 104 -19.71 9.61 -9.93
C SER A 104 -19.68 9.23 -11.42
N ASP A 105 -18.70 8.42 -11.80
CA ASP A 105 -18.53 8.00 -13.18
C ASP A 105 -19.67 7.04 -13.59
N GLU A 106 -20.53 7.52 -14.49
CA GLU A 106 -21.69 6.77 -15.01
C GLU A 106 -21.29 5.44 -15.68
N ARG A 107 -20.05 5.31 -16.18
CA ARG A 107 -19.58 4.10 -16.87
C ARG A 107 -19.49 2.88 -15.96
N VAL A 108 -19.27 3.10 -14.66
CA VAL A 108 -19.00 2.03 -13.69
C VAL A 108 -20.15 1.76 -12.74
N LYS A 109 -21.26 2.50 -12.85
CA LYS A 109 -22.35 2.49 -11.85
C LYS A 109 -22.94 1.11 -11.56
N ASP A 110 -23.11 0.30 -12.60
CA ASP A 110 -23.75 -1.03 -12.52
C ASP A 110 -22.74 -2.15 -12.26
N TRP A 111 -21.45 -1.82 -12.09
CA TRP A 111 -20.43 -2.82 -11.83
C TRP A 111 -20.49 -3.32 -10.40
N LEU A 112 -20.07 -4.57 -10.20
CA LEU A 112 -20.08 -5.21 -8.90
C LEU A 112 -19.26 -4.39 -7.89
N LEU A 113 -19.83 -4.16 -6.70
CA LEU A 113 -19.31 -3.33 -5.59
C LEU A 113 -19.22 -1.82 -5.88
N MET A 114 -19.78 -1.32 -6.99
CA MET A 114 -19.78 0.12 -7.32
C MET A 114 -21.10 0.83 -6.97
N GLN A 115 -22.11 0.11 -6.46
CA GLN A 115 -23.41 0.69 -6.11
C GLN A 115 -23.32 1.71 -4.96
N GLY A 116 -22.41 1.50 -4.01
CA GLY A 116 -22.19 2.37 -2.87
C GLY A 116 -20.96 1.96 -2.06
N TYR A 117 -20.63 2.72 -1.01
CA TYR A 117 -19.43 2.47 -0.22
C TYR A 117 -19.59 1.33 0.80
N THR A 118 -20.84 0.99 1.16
CA THR A 118 -21.15 0.05 2.24
C THR A 118 -20.51 -1.33 2.04
N PRO A 119 -20.57 -1.96 0.85
CA PRO A 119 -19.92 -3.25 0.62
C PRO A 119 -18.40 -3.18 0.83
N THR A 120 -17.74 -2.13 0.33
CA THR A 120 -16.30 -1.94 0.47
C THR A 120 -15.90 -1.78 1.94
N LEU A 121 -16.60 -0.93 2.70
CA LEU A 121 -16.32 -0.74 4.12
C LEU A 121 -16.61 -2.00 4.95
N ALA A 122 -17.71 -2.70 4.66
CA ALA A 122 -18.07 -3.93 5.35
C ALA A 122 -17.02 -5.04 5.13
N LEU A 123 -16.52 -5.20 3.90
CA LEU A 123 -15.46 -6.18 3.58
C LEU A 123 -14.12 -5.80 4.22
N THR A 124 -13.75 -4.52 4.25
CA THR A 124 -12.56 -4.05 4.96
C THR A 124 -12.69 -4.28 6.47
N ALA A 125 -13.85 -3.99 7.07
CA ALA A 125 -14.11 -4.24 8.49
C ALA A 125 -14.05 -5.73 8.82
N LEU A 126 -14.64 -6.58 7.97
CA LEU A 126 -14.57 -8.04 8.11
C LEU A 126 -13.13 -8.55 8.03
N TYR A 127 -12.32 -7.99 7.13
CA TYR A 127 -10.90 -8.30 7.05
C TYR A 127 -10.13 -7.92 8.31
N LEU A 128 -10.31 -6.70 8.81
CA LEU A 128 -9.66 -6.27 10.05
C LEU A 128 -10.09 -7.12 11.25
N LEU A 129 -11.37 -7.49 11.31
CA LEU A 129 -11.89 -8.42 12.30
C LEU A 129 -11.22 -9.80 12.16
N ALA A 130 -11.08 -10.32 10.95
CA ALA A 130 -10.40 -11.59 10.69
C ALA A 130 -8.91 -11.54 11.08
N VAL A 131 -8.23 -10.42 10.85
CA VAL A 131 -6.85 -10.20 11.28
C VAL A 131 -6.72 -10.16 12.80
N TYR A 132 -7.71 -9.59 13.50
CA TYR A 132 -7.73 -9.51 14.95
C TYR A 132 -8.10 -10.85 15.62
N VAL A 133 -9.13 -11.53 15.12
CA VAL A 133 -9.68 -12.76 15.70
C VAL A 133 -8.89 -13.99 15.26
N GLY A 134 -8.40 -14.02 14.01
CA GLY A 134 -7.76 -15.17 13.40
C GLY A 134 -6.56 -15.73 14.18
N PRO A 135 -5.60 -14.91 14.64
CA PRO A 135 -4.50 -15.38 15.48
C PRO A 135 -4.96 -15.98 16.81
N LYS A 136 -6.02 -15.42 17.42
CA LYS A 136 -6.62 -15.96 18.65
C LYS A 136 -7.26 -17.33 18.40
N PHE A 137 -7.97 -17.46 17.29
CA PHE A 137 -8.57 -18.72 16.85
C PHE A 137 -7.52 -19.81 16.55
N MET A 138 -6.36 -19.42 16.01
CA MET A 138 -5.26 -20.33 15.66
C MET A 138 -4.30 -20.64 16.83
N LYS A 139 -4.47 -20.02 18.01
CA LYS A 139 -3.57 -20.18 19.16
C LYS A 139 -3.36 -21.66 19.53
N ASN A 140 -4.47 -22.39 19.70
CA ASN A 140 -4.50 -23.78 20.13
C ASN A 140 -4.68 -24.79 18.97
N ARG A 141 -4.46 -24.34 17.73
CA ARG A 141 -4.58 -25.18 16.52
C ARG A 141 -3.23 -25.34 15.84
N GLU A 142 -3.05 -26.46 15.15
CA GLU A 142 -1.91 -26.70 14.28
C GLU A 142 -2.01 -25.84 13.00
N PRO A 143 -0.87 -25.43 12.40
CA PRO A 143 -0.87 -24.68 11.16
C PRO A 143 -1.41 -25.52 10.00
N PHE A 144 -2.33 -24.96 9.23
CA PHE A 144 -2.91 -25.66 8.09
C PHE A 144 -1.89 -25.84 6.94
N LYS A 145 -1.94 -27.00 6.27
CA LYS A 145 -1.05 -27.37 5.15
C LYS A 145 -1.77 -27.24 3.81
N PHE A 146 -1.88 -26.01 3.30
CA PHE A 146 -2.58 -25.69 2.04
C PHE A 146 -1.66 -25.60 0.81
N LYS A 147 -0.76 -26.57 0.59
CA LYS A 147 0.27 -26.49 -0.46
C LYS A 147 -0.31 -26.16 -1.85
N TYR A 148 -1.22 -27.01 -2.33
CA TYR A 148 -1.79 -26.86 -3.68
C TYR A 148 -2.81 -25.74 -3.76
N THR A 149 -3.59 -25.49 -2.71
CA THR A 149 -4.52 -24.35 -2.64
C THR A 149 -3.77 -23.02 -2.75
N LEU A 150 -2.66 -22.86 -2.02
CA LEU A 150 -1.82 -21.65 -2.13
C LEU A 150 -1.23 -21.52 -3.53
N PHE A 151 -0.73 -22.62 -4.11
CA PHE A 151 -0.20 -22.59 -5.46
C PHE A 151 -1.26 -22.14 -6.49
N ALA A 152 -2.47 -22.72 -6.44
CA ALA A 152 -3.58 -22.35 -7.30
C ALA A 152 -4.03 -20.89 -7.08
N TYR A 153 -4.12 -20.45 -5.82
CA TYR A 153 -4.45 -19.07 -5.47
C TYR A 153 -3.42 -18.07 -6.03
N ASN A 154 -2.12 -18.35 -5.86
CA ASN A 154 -1.07 -17.51 -6.43
C ASN A 154 -1.12 -17.51 -7.98
N LEU A 155 -1.44 -18.65 -8.61
CA LEU A 155 -1.61 -18.74 -10.06
C LEU A 155 -2.79 -17.88 -10.56
N ILE A 156 -3.92 -17.89 -9.85
CA ILE A 156 -5.07 -17.03 -10.16
C ILE A 156 -4.66 -15.56 -10.07
N LEU A 157 -3.92 -15.16 -9.03
CA LEU A 157 -3.45 -13.78 -8.89
C LEU A 157 -2.44 -13.37 -9.96
N ILE A 158 -1.59 -14.29 -10.42
CA ILE A 158 -0.72 -14.06 -11.58
C ILE A 158 -1.57 -13.78 -12.83
N ILE A 159 -2.59 -14.58 -13.09
CA ILE A 159 -3.47 -14.44 -14.27
C ILE A 159 -4.23 -13.10 -14.22
N ILE A 160 -4.82 -12.76 -13.07
CA ILE A 160 -5.58 -11.51 -12.90
C ILE A 160 -4.66 -10.29 -13.09
N ASN A 161 -3.50 -10.27 -12.45
CA ASN A 161 -2.57 -9.14 -12.57
C ASN A 161 -1.94 -9.06 -13.97
N PHE A 162 -1.68 -10.20 -14.62
CA PHE A 162 -1.23 -10.21 -16.01
C PHE A 162 -2.29 -9.62 -16.94
N HIS A 163 -3.56 -10.04 -16.80
CA HIS A 163 -4.68 -9.50 -17.57
C HIS A 163 -4.80 -7.98 -17.39
N ILE A 164 -4.79 -7.47 -16.15
CA ILE A 164 -4.87 -6.03 -15.87
C ILE A 164 -3.70 -5.28 -16.53
N CYS A 165 -2.48 -5.79 -16.35
CA CYS A 165 -1.29 -5.17 -16.93
C CYS A 165 -1.37 -5.12 -18.46
N SER A 166 -1.80 -6.22 -19.10
CA SER A 166 -1.93 -6.31 -20.55
C SER A 166 -3.03 -5.40 -21.10
N GLU A 167 -4.19 -5.33 -20.44
CA GLU A 167 -5.28 -4.44 -20.86
C GLU A 167 -4.87 -2.97 -20.73
N LEU A 168 -4.26 -2.57 -19.59
CA LEU A 168 -3.80 -1.20 -19.41
C LEU A 168 -2.70 -0.83 -20.41
N PHE A 169 -1.75 -1.73 -20.67
CA PHE A 169 -0.68 -1.50 -21.63
C PHE A 169 -1.21 -1.40 -23.07
N TYR A 170 -2.01 -2.36 -23.51
CA TYR A 170 -2.50 -2.41 -24.89
C TYR A 170 -3.42 -1.24 -25.20
N ASN A 171 -4.42 -0.96 -24.36
CA ASN A 171 -5.40 0.09 -24.62
C ASN A 171 -4.78 1.49 -24.47
N SER A 172 -3.85 1.69 -23.51
CA SER A 172 -3.13 2.98 -23.39
C SER A 172 -2.26 3.26 -24.61
N LEU A 173 -1.63 2.24 -25.21
CA LEU A 173 -0.90 2.41 -26.47
C LEU A 173 -1.83 2.73 -27.64
N LYS A 174 -2.99 2.06 -27.73
CA LYS A 174 -3.98 2.31 -28.80
C LYS A 174 -4.55 3.72 -28.74
N LEU A 175 -4.80 4.23 -27.54
CA LEU A 175 -5.30 5.58 -27.31
C LEU A 175 -4.21 6.66 -27.31
N GLY A 176 -2.94 6.28 -27.43
CA GLY A 176 -1.83 7.24 -27.39
C GLY A 176 -1.70 7.97 -26.06
N TYR A 177 -1.96 7.28 -24.94
CA TYR A 177 -1.91 7.87 -23.61
C TYR A 177 -0.54 8.51 -23.30
N SER A 178 -0.60 9.69 -22.70
CA SER A 178 0.58 10.42 -22.27
C SER A 178 1.09 9.89 -20.92
N TYR A 179 2.37 9.54 -20.88
CA TYR A 179 3.09 9.18 -19.66
C TYR A 179 3.55 10.40 -18.85
N SER A 180 3.00 11.59 -19.14
CA SER A 180 3.29 12.81 -18.40
C SER A 180 2.06 13.42 -17.74
N CYS A 181 1.00 13.58 -18.51
CA CYS A 181 -0.29 14.09 -18.05
C CYS A 181 -1.37 13.48 -18.93
N GLN A 182 -2.29 12.76 -18.31
CA GLN A 182 -3.34 12.00 -18.97
C GLN A 182 -4.63 12.22 -18.23
N LEU A 183 -5.58 12.88 -18.88
CA LEU A 183 -6.88 13.15 -18.31
C LEU A 183 -7.77 11.92 -18.40
N VAL A 184 -8.78 11.87 -17.54
CA VAL A 184 -9.84 10.87 -17.67
C VAL A 184 -10.73 11.27 -18.82
N ASN A 185 -11.00 10.32 -19.70
CA ASN A 185 -11.97 10.47 -20.76
C ASN A 185 -13.23 9.68 -20.37
N TYR A 186 -14.32 10.39 -20.08
CA TYR A 186 -15.60 9.80 -19.62
C TYR A 186 -16.50 9.31 -20.77
N THR A 187 -15.94 9.11 -21.96
CA THR A 187 -16.68 8.54 -23.10
C THR A 187 -16.83 7.02 -22.98
N TYR A 188 -17.83 6.49 -23.68
CA TYR A 188 -18.07 5.05 -23.82
C TYR A 188 -17.31 4.44 -25.01
N GLU A 189 -16.20 5.05 -25.41
CA GLU A 189 -15.32 4.50 -26.45
C GLU A 189 -14.73 3.15 -25.97
N GLU A 190 -14.52 2.22 -26.91
CA GLU A 190 -14.22 0.83 -26.57
C GLU A 190 -12.94 0.71 -25.73
N HIS A 191 -11.85 1.37 -26.13
CA HIS A 191 -10.58 1.29 -25.43
C HIS A 191 -10.61 2.02 -24.08
N GLU A 192 -11.32 3.15 -23.96
CA GLU A 192 -11.53 3.86 -22.70
C GLU A 192 -12.34 3.02 -21.71
N MET A 193 -13.40 2.35 -22.18
CA MET A 193 -14.18 1.41 -21.38
C MET A 193 -13.35 0.21 -20.91
N ARG A 194 -12.45 -0.29 -21.75
CA ARG A 194 -11.50 -1.36 -21.37
C ARG A 194 -10.51 -0.90 -20.31
N ILE A 195 -10.01 0.34 -20.38
CA ILE A 195 -9.16 0.91 -19.32
C ILE A 195 -9.93 1.02 -18.00
N ALA A 196 -11.14 1.60 -18.03
CA ALA A 196 -11.99 1.66 -16.84
C ALA A 196 -12.25 0.26 -16.26
N LYS A 197 -12.51 -0.73 -17.13
CA LYS A 197 -12.75 -2.12 -16.72
C LYS A 197 -11.51 -2.78 -16.12
N ALA A 198 -10.33 -2.50 -16.67
CA ALA A 198 -9.06 -2.98 -16.12
C ALA A 198 -8.76 -2.36 -14.75
N LEU A 199 -9.08 -1.08 -14.53
CA LEU A 199 -8.98 -0.43 -13.22
C LEU A 199 -10.00 -1.00 -12.21
N TRP A 200 -11.20 -1.36 -12.66
CA TRP A 200 -12.14 -2.08 -11.81
C TRP A 200 -11.65 -3.49 -11.45
N TRP A 201 -11.05 -4.22 -12.39
CA TRP A 201 -10.37 -5.49 -12.10
C TRP A 201 -9.20 -5.32 -11.13
N PHE A 202 -8.48 -4.20 -11.22
CA PHE A 202 -7.43 -3.84 -10.28
C PHE A 202 -7.99 -3.60 -8.87
N TYR A 203 -9.10 -2.87 -8.75
CA TYR A 203 -9.81 -2.71 -7.48
C TYR A 203 -10.27 -4.06 -6.91
N PHE A 204 -10.90 -4.89 -7.75
CA PHE A 204 -11.40 -6.21 -7.35
C PHE A 204 -10.25 -7.15 -6.95
N SER A 205 -9.08 -7.06 -7.61
CA SER A 205 -7.93 -7.86 -7.22
C SER A 205 -7.50 -7.57 -5.79
N LYS A 206 -7.57 -6.31 -5.31
CA LYS A 206 -7.23 -5.98 -3.90
C LYS A 206 -8.11 -6.69 -2.89
N LEU A 207 -9.38 -6.95 -3.21
CA LEU A 207 -10.24 -7.80 -2.38
C LEU A 207 -9.73 -9.24 -2.31
N VAL A 208 -9.34 -9.81 -3.46
CA VAL A 208 -8.80 -11.17 -3.52
C VAL A 208 -7.46 -11.25 -2.77
N GLU A 209 -6.59 -10.25 -2.92
CA GLU A 209 -5.29 -10.17 -2.27
C GLU A 209 -5.39 -10.06 -0.74
N MET A 210 -6.51 -9.56 -0.18
CA MET A 210 -6.73 -9.57 1.27
C MET A 210 -6.70 -11.00 1.86
N LEU A 211 -6.98 -12.03 1.05
CA LEU A 211 -6.85 -13.44 1.44
C LEU A 211 -5.40 -13.85 1.75
N ASP A 212 -4.38 -13.12 1.27
CA ASP A 212 -2.96 -13.35 1.62
C ASP A 212 -2.78 -13.38 3.14
N THR A 213 -3.41 -12.43 3.82
CA THR A 213 -3.33 -12.28 5.27
C THR A 213 -4.02 -13.45 5.98
N ILE A 214 -5.16 -13.89 5.47
CA ILE A 214 -5.90 -15.03 6.00
C ILE A 214 -5.05 -16.30 5.88
N PHE A 215 -4.41 -16.52 4.73
CA PHE A 215 -3.49 -17.64 4.55
C PHE A 215 -2.28 -17.57 5.48
N PHE A 216 -1.71 -16.40 5.74
CA PHE A 216 -0.61 -16.25 6.70
C PHE A 216 -1.03 -16.62 8.13
N ILE A 217 -2.22 -16.17 8.56
CA ILE A 217 -2.78 -16.48 9.88
C ILE A 217 -3.03 -17.99 10.02
N LEU A 218 -3.72 -18.61 9.05
CA LEU A 218 -4.03 -20.04 9.08
C LEU A 218 -2.78 -20.93 9.05
N ARG A 219 -1.66 -20.43 8.52
CA ARG A 219 -0.37 -21.12 8.50
C ARG A 219 0.53 -20.79 9.70
N LYS A 220 0.05 -19.97 10.64
CA LYS A 220 0.81 -19.43 11.78
C LYS A 220 2.13 -18.79 11.33
N LYS A 221 2.05 -17.95 10.29
CA LYS A 221 3.15 -17.15 9.74
C LYS A 221 3.03 -15.70 10.22
N ASP A 222 2.97 -15.52 11.53
CA ASP A 222 2.72 -14.22 12.17
C ASP A 222 3.79 -13.18 11.82
N ASN A 223 5.01 -13.63 11.52
CA ASN A 223 6.09 -12.77 11.04
C ASN A 223 5.83 -12.15 9.66
N GLN A 224 4.88 -12.68 8.87
CA GLN A 224 4.45 -12.14 7.59
C GLN A 224 3.28 -11.14 7.75
N VAL A 225 2.49 -11.26 8.82
CA VAL A 225 1.41 -10.32 9.16
C VAL A 225 1.98 -9.11 9.89
N SER A 226 2.79 -8.35 9.16
CA SER A 226 3.38 -7.10 9.65
C SER A 226 2.40 -5.92 9.58
N PHE A 227 2.69 -4.86 10.32
CA PHE A 227 1.94 -3.60 10.20
C PHE A 227 1.89 -3.09 8.75
N LEU A 228 3.02 -3.12 8.04
CA LEU A 228 3.10 -2.74 6.62
C LEU A 228 2.10 -3.53 5.76
N HIS A 229 2.05 -4.86 5.95
CA HIS A 229 1.16 -5.75 5.20
C HIS A 229 -0.31 -5.41 5.46
N VAL A 230 -0.72 -5.35 6.73
CA VAL A 230 -2.12 -5.09 7.10
C VAL A 230 -2.55 -3.68 6.73
N TYR A 231 -1.70 -2.68 6.97
CA TYR A 231 -1.94 -1.29 6.56
C TYR A 231 -2.21 -1.22 5.05
N HIS A 232 -1.30 -1.74 4.23
CA HIS A 232 -1.42 -1.72 2.79
C HIS A 232 -2.69 -2.41 2.28
N HIS A 233 -2.97 -3.64 2.73
CA HIS A 233 -4.14 -4.39 2.25
C HIS A 233 -5.47 -3.83 2.78
N ALA A 234 -5.50 -3.24 3.98
CA ALA A 234 -6.70 -2.60 4.51
C ALA A 234 -7.04 -1.28 3.80
N THR A 235 -6.02 -0.51 3.38
CA THR A 235 -6.23 0.81 2.75
C THR A 235 -6.37 0.74 1.23
N MET A 236 -5.68 -0.17 0.56
CA MET A 236 -5.70 -0.27 -0.91
C MET A 236 -7.10 -0.48 -1.47
N PHE A 237 -7.89 -1.36 -0.84
CA PHE A 237 -9.21 -1.70 -1.34
C PHE A 237 -10.18 -0.49 -1.28
N PRO A 238 -10.34 0.24 -0.15
CA PRO A 238 -11.11 1.49 -0.11
C PRO A 238 -10.58 2.61 -1.01
N ILE A 239 -9.25 2.80 -1.08
CA ILE A 239 -8.67 3.87 -1.92
C ILE A 239 -9.01 3.64 -3.39
N TRP A 240 -8.91 2.40 -3.86
CA TRP A 240 -9.24 2.07 -5.26
C TRP A 240 -10.73 2.02 -5.55
N TYR A 241 -11.59 1.80 -4.55
CA TYR A 241 -13.03 2.07 -4.70
C TYR A 241 -13.27 3.53 -5.09
N ILE A 242 -12.63 4.48 -4.39
CA ILE A 242 -12.75 5.91 -4.70
C ILE A 242 -12.15 6.21 -6.09
N GLY A 243 -10.97 5.66 -6.39
CA GLY A 243 -10.35 5.84 -7.71
C GLY A 243 -11.27 5.38 -8.85
N VAL A 244 -11.84 4.18 -8.77
CA VAL A 244 -12.71 3.64 -9.82
C VAL A 244 -14.07 4.33 -9.88
N LYS A 245 -14.67 4.66 -8.72
CA LYS A 245 -16.02 5.23 -8.68
C LYS A 245 -16.10 6.65 -9.28
N TRP A 246 -15.01 7.43 -9.21
CA TRP A 246 -15.00 8.81 -9.70
C TRP A 246 -14.02 9.08 -10.84
N VAL A 247 -12.91 8.35 -10.93
CA VAL A 247 -11.76 8.71 -11.76
C VAL A 247 -11.19 7.46 -12.48
N ALA A 248 -12.08 6.65 -13.08
CA ALA A 248 -11.72 5.39 -13.75
C ALA A 248 -11.00 5.61 -15.09
N GLY A 249 -9.76 6.09 -15.03
CA GLY A 249 -8.89 6.28 -16.18
C GLY A 249 -7.83 7.34 -15.91
N GLY A 250 -7.34 7.98 -16.96
CA GLY A 250 -6.41 9.09 -16.81
C GLY A 250 -5.10 8.67 -16.15
N GLN A 251 -4.51 9.56 -15.34
CA GLN A 251 -3.26 9.35 -14.62
C GLN A 251 -3.20 8.07 -13.78
N SER A 252 -4.33 7.54 -13.30
CA SER A 252 -4.34 6.33 -12.48
C SER A 252 -3.86 5.06 -13.21
N PHE A 253 -3.92 5.04 -14.56
CA PHE A 253 -3.56 3.87 -15.37
C PHE A 253 -2.13 3.39 -15.12
N PHE A 254 -1.17 4.32 -15.02
CA PHE A 254 0.24 4.00 -14.98
C PHE A 254 0.63 3.32 -13.67
N GLY A 255 0.09 3.82 -12.56
CA GLY A 255 0.29 3.22 -11.23
C GLY A 255 -0.29 1.80 -11.14
N ALA A 256 -1.52 1.61 -11.64
CA ALA A 256 -2.15 0.28 -11.69
C ALA A 256 -1.39 -0.70 -12.60
N MET A 257 -0.91 -0.23 -13.75
CA MET A 257 -0.16 -1.04 -14.72
C MET A 257 1.16 -1.55 -14.12
N ILE A 258 1.99 -0.66 -13.55
CA ILE A 258 3.26 -1.07 -12.93
C ILE A 258 3.00 -1.95 -11.70
N ASN A 259 2.02 -1.61 -10.86
CA ASN A 259 1.68 -2.44 -9.70
C ASN A 259 1.31 -3.87 -10.13
N SER A 260 0.46 -4.00 -11.15
CA SER A 260 0.05 -5.30 -11.68
C SER A 260 1.24 -6.08 -12.24
N PHE A 261 2.14 -5.43 -12.98
CA PHE A 261 3.37 -6.05 -13.46
C PHE A 261 4.25 -6.59 -12.32
N ILE A 262 4.48 -5.79 -11.28
CA ILE A 262 5.25 -6.22 -10.12
C ILE A 262 4.52 -7.31 -9.33
N HIS A 263 3.19 -7.26 -9.26
CA HIS A 263 2.38 -8.30 -8.63
C HIS A 263 2.45 -9.64 -9.38
N VAL A 264 2.57 -9.65 -10.72
CA VAL A 264 2.87 -10.89 -11.47
C VAL A 264 4.18 -11.51 -10.99
N ILE A 265 5.25 -10.72 -10.85
CA ILE A 265 6.56 -11.18 -10.37
C ILE A 265 6.47 -11.67 -8.92
N MET A 266 5.77 -10.91 -8.07
CA MET A 266 5.63 -11.22 -6.66
C MET A 266 4.80 -12.49 -6.41
N TYR A 267 3.65 -12.66 -7.06
CA TYR A 267 2.84 -13.86 -6.92
C TYR A 267 3.50 -15.08 -7.59
N THR A 268 4.34 -14.88 -8.61
CA THR A 268 5.22 -15.94 -9.12
C THR A 268 6.20 -16.41 -8.04
N TYR A 269 6.85 -15.48 -7.32
CA TYR A 269 7.70 -15.81 -6.19
C TYR A 269 6.94 -16.59 -5.11
N TYR A 270 5.74 -16.13 -4.73
CA TYR A 270 4.94 -16.79 -3.71
C TYR A 270 4.42 -18.16 -4.13
N GLY A 271 3.98 -18.31 -5.38
CA GLY A 271 3.56 -19.58 -5.96
C GLY A 271 4.67 -20.62 -5.91
N VAL A 272 5.87 -20.28 -6.38
CA VAL A 272 7.03 -21.17 -6.31
C VAL A 272 7.42 -21.46 -4.85
N SER A 273 7.35 -20.46 -3.96
CA SER A 273 7.66 -20.64 -2.54
C SER A 273 6.70 -21.60 -1.83
N ALA A 274 5.45 -21.71 -2.31
CA ALA A 274 4.44 -22.60 -1.76
C ALA A 274 4.74 -24.08 -2.07
N LEU A 275 5.49 -24.39 -3.14
CA LEU A 275 5.83 -25.76 -3.55
C LEU A 275 6.80 -26.47 -2.58
N GLY A 276 7.35 -25.77 -1.59
CA GLY A 276 8.10 -26.36 -0.48
C GLY A 276 9.62 -26.15 -0.56
N PRO A 277 10.37 -26.73 0.39
CA PRO A 277 11.81 -26.48 0.55
C PRO A 277 12.65 -26.82 -0.69
N GLU A 278 12.21 -27.83 -1.45
CA GLU A 278 12.86 -28.26 -2.69
C GLU A 278 12.92 -27.15 -3.75
N TYR A 279 11.90 -26.30 -3.82
CA TYR A 279 11.82 -25.19 -4.77
C TYR A 279 12.30 -23.87 -4.16
N GLN A 280 12.15 -23.68 -2.84
CA GLN A 280 12.58 -22.46 -2.15
C GLN A 280 14.08 -22.18 -2.28
N LYS A 281 14.91 -23.22 -2.45
CA LYS A 281 16.36 -23.06 -2.66
C LYS A 281 16.72 -22.25 -3.92
N TYR A 282 15.85 -22.21 -4.92
CA TYR A 282 16.06 -21.45 -6.16
C TYR A 282 15.61 -19.98 -6.05
N LEU A 283 14.96 -19.60 -4.95
CA LEU A 283 14.40 -18.25 -4.73
C LEU A 283 15.41 -17.28 -4.09
N TRP A 284 16.67 -17.32 -4.55
CA TRP A 284 17.78 -16.47 -4.06
C TRP A 284 17.55 -14.97 -4.34
N TRP A 285 16.65 -14.65 -5.27
CA TRP A 285 16.41 -13.30 -5.75
C TRP A 285 15.36 -12.51 -4.95
N LYS A 286 14.92 -13.02 -3.78
CA LYS A 286 13.97 -12.33 -2.88
C LYS A 286 14.34 -10.86 -2.62
N ARG A 287 15.62 -10.56 -2.43
CA ARG A 287 16.11 -9.19 -2.19
C ARG A 287 15.86 -8.24 -3.37
N TYR A 288 15.89 -8.75 -4.60
CA TYR A 288 15.65 -7.95 -5.81
C TYR A 288 14.16 -7.66 -5.97
N LEU A 289 13.29 -8.60 -5.58
CA LEU A 289 11.84 -8.38 -5.54
C LEU A 289 11.48 -7.17 -4.66
N THR A 290 12.06 -7.06 -3.46
CA THR A 290 11.81 -5.89 -2.60
C THR A 290 12.37 -4.59 -3.19
N LYS A 291 13.50 -4.65 -3.91
CA LYS A 291 14.06 -3.48 -4.59
C LYS A 291 13.17 -2.98 -5.73
N ILE A 292 12.64 -3.88 -6.57
CA ILE A 292 11.75 -3.49 -7.68
C ILE A 292 10.42 -2.93 -7.15
N GLN A 293 9.90 -3.45 -6.03
CA GLN A 293 8.73 -2.88 -5.34
C GLN A 293 9.01 -1.46 -4.84
N LEU A 294 10.17 -1.20 -4.24
CA LEU A 294 10.54 0.13 -3.79
C LEU A 294 10.69 1.12 -4.97
N ILE A 295 11.30 0.66 -6.07
CA ILE A 295 11.42 1.44 -7.30
C ILE A 295 10.05 1.78 -7.88
N GLN A 296 9.09 0.84 -7.88
CA GLN A 296 7.71 1.11 -8.31
C GLN A 296 7.10 2.27 -7.53
N PHE A 297 7.17 2.27 -6.20
CA PHE A 297 6.57 3.34 -5.40
C PHE A 297 7.26 4.68 -5.65
N PHE A 298 8.59 4.69 -5.79
CA PHE A 298 9.34 5.89 -6.14
C PHE A 298 8.93 6.45 -7.50
N VAL A 299 8.83 5.60 -8.53
CA VAL A 299 8.36 5.99 -9.87
C VAL A 299 6.94 6.54 -9.81
N GLY A 300 6.05 5.92 -9.03
CA GLY A 300 4.68 6.42 -8.84
C GLY A 300 4.62 7.82 -8.19
N VAL A 301 5.46 8.08 -7.18
CA VAL A 301 5.56 9.41 -6.56
C VAL A 301 6.10 10.44 -7.54
N VAL A 302 7.16 10.12 -8.29
CA VAL A 302 7.70 11.03 -9.32
C VAL A 302 6.65 11.34 -10.39
N TYR A 303 5.90 10.32 -10.83
CA TYR A 303 4.83 10.47 -11.81
C TYR A 303 3.73 11.42 -11.31
N ALA A 304 3.30 11.28 -10.05
CA ALA A 304 2.31 12.17 -9.44
C ALA A 304 2.84 13.61 -9.30
N ILE A 305 4.10 13.79 -8.86
CA ILE A 305 4.74 15.12 -8.77
C ILE A 305 4.83 15.78 -10.15
N GLN A 306 5.23 15.01 -11.16
CA GLN A 306 5.33 15.49 -12.54
C GLN A 306 3.98 16.01 -13.06
N ALA A 307 2.88 15.32 -12.74
CA ALA A 307 1.55 15.76 -13.13
C ALA A 307 1.18 17.11 -12.48
N ILE A 308 1.53 17.31 -11.20
CA ILE A 308 1.31 18.58 -10.49
C ILE A 308 2.15 19.71 -11.10
N VAL A 309 3.45 19.47 -11.30
CA VAL A 309 4.39 20.49 -11.82
C VAL A 309 4.00 20.95 -13.22
N ARG A 310 3.44 20.06 -14.04
CA ARG A 310 2.97 20.40 -15.39
C ARG A 310 1.58 21.04 -15.43
N GLY A 311 0.92 21.23 -14.28
CA GLY A 311 -0.43 21.78 -14.23
C GLY A 311 -1.47 20.86 -14.88
N CYS A 312 -1.33 19.53 -14.72
CA CYS A 312 -2.27 18.58 -15.29
C CYS A 312 -3.67 18.75 -14.70
N GLU A 313 -4.70 18.89 -15.53
CA GLU A 313 -6.11 19.04 -15.12
C GLU A 313 -6.73 17.75 -14.51
N TYR A 314 -5.90 16.80 -14.10
CA TYR A 314 -6.33 15.64 -13.35
C TYR A 314 -6.68 16.05 -11.90
N PRO A 315 -7.65 15.42 -11.23
CA PRO A 315 -8.05 15.80 -9.88
C PRO A 315 -6.88 15.95 -8.89
N MET A 316 -6.62 17.19 -8.48
CA MET A 316 -5.43 17.56 -7.71
C MET A 316 -5.36 16.85 -6.36
N TRP A 317 -6.50 16.70 -5.69
CA TRP A 317 -6.60 15.99 -4.41
C TRP A 317 -6.13 14.54 -4.53
N MET A 318 -6.34 13.89 -5.68
CA MET A 318 -5.94 12.50 -5.91
C MET A 318 -4.43 12.37 -6.11
N GLN A 319 -3.81 13.38 -6.75
CA GLN A 319 -2.35 13.44 -6.87
C GLN A 319 -1.68 13.62 -5.50
N TRP A 320 -2.17 14.57 -4.69
CA TRP A 320 -1.66 14.76 -3.33
C TRP A 320 -1.87 13.54 -2.44
N ALA A 321 -3.05 12.92 -2.48
CA ALA A 321 -3.33 11.68 -1.76
C ALA A 321 -2.38 10.55 -2.20
N GLY A 322 -2.13 10.43 -3.51
CA GLY A 322 -1.17 9.47 -4.07
C GLY A 322 0.26 9.70 -3.59
N ILE A 323 0.72 10.95 -3.53
CA ILE A 323 2.06 11.31 -3.03
C ILE A 323 2.19 10.98 -1.54
N VAL A 324 1.24 11.42 -0.71
CA VAL A 324 1.25 11.17 0.74
C VAL A 324 1.24 9.66 1.02
N TYR A 325 0.38 8.92 0.31
CA TYR A 325 0.31 7.48 0.44
C TYR A 325 1.61 6.80 -0.03
N GLY A 326 2.15 7.22 -1.17
CA GLY A 326 3.40 6.72 -1.73
C GLY A 326 4.59 6.91 -0.79
N ILE A 327 4.74 8.10 -0.20
CA ILE A 327 5.78 8.39 0.81
C ILE A 327 5.62 7.49 2.03
N THR A 328 4.38 7.31 2.52
CA THR A 328 4.09 6.44 3.66
C THR A 328 4.52 5.00 3.39
N ILE A 329 4.16 4.45 2.22
CA ILE A 329 4.54 3.10 1.83
C ILE A 329 6.05 2.96 1.62
N ILE A 330 6.72 3.94 0.98
CA ILE A 330 8.18 3.97 0.83
C ILE A 330 8.85 3.91 2.20
N ALA A 331 8.41 4.72 3.16
CA ALA A 331 8.97 4.73 4.52
C ALA A 331 8.82 3.36 5.20
N LEU A 332 7.64 2.72 5.08
CA LEU A 332 7.38 1.41 5.66
C LEU A 332 8.19 0.29 4.97
N PHE A 333 8.30 0.30 3.64
CA PHE A 333 9.13 -0.66 2.89
C PHE A 333 10.62 -0.46 3.14
N LEU A 334 11.09 0.78 3.26
CA LEU A 334 12.48 1.08 3.58
C LEU A 334 12.82 0.61 5.00
N ASN A 335 11.94 0.86 5.97
CA ASN A 335 12.08 0.32 7.32
C ASN A 335 12.13 -1.22 7.32
N PHE A 336 11.22 -1.88 6.58
CA PHE A 336 11.26 -3.33 6.39
C PHE A 336 12.57 -3.80 5.76
N TYR A 337 13.03 -3.15 4.68
CA TYR A 337 14.25 -3.51 3.97
C TYR A 337 15.48 -3.36 4.87
N ILE A 338 15.55 -2.26 5.63
CA ILE A 338 16.60 -2.02 6.62
C ILE A 338 16.59 -3.14 7.66
N GLN A 339 15.43 -3.47 8.24
CA GLN A 339 15.35 -4.50 9.28
C GLN A 339 15.62 -5.93 8.76
N ALA A 340 15.20 -6.24 7.54
CA ALA A 340 15.30 -7.59 6.98
C ALA A 340 16.66 -7.87 6.32
N TYR A 341 17.34 -6.86 5.77
CA TYR A 341 18.51 -7.04 4.91
C TYR A 341 19.75 -6.24 5.32
N LEU A 342 19.61 -5.04 5.91
CA LEU A 342 20.74 -4.16 6.20
C LEU A 342 21.16 -4.12 7.66
N LYS A 343 20.22 -4.25 8.61
CA LYS A 343 20.56 -4.40 10.02
C LYS A 343 21.30 -5.72 10.16
N PRO A 344 22.62 -5.73 10.48
CA PRO A 344 23.25 -6.94 10.97
C PRO A 344 22.43 -7.36 12.19
N LYS A 345 22.00 -8.63 12.29
CA LYS A 345 21.25 -9.14 13.47
C LYS A 345 21.88 -8.55 14.74
N PRO A 346 21.28 -7.55 15.41
CA PRO A 346 22.05 -6.70 16.30
C PRO A 346 21.96 -7.29 17.69
N LYS A 347 22.84 -8.24 17.99
CA LYS A 347 23.08 -8.67 19.38
C LYS A 347 24.35 -8.04 19.98
N GLN A 348 25.16 -7.34 19.17
CA GLN A 348 26.43 -6.75 19.62
C GLN A 348 26.44 -5.21 19.59
N VAL A 349 25.77 -4.55 18.64
CA VAL A 349 25.81 -3.08 18.49
C VAL A 349 25.04 -2.35 19.60
N GLN A 350 23.85 -2.84 19.99
CA GLN A 350 23.11 -2.28 21.13
C GLN A 350 23.92 -2.40 22.43
N PHE A 351 24.74 -3.45 22.56
CA PHE A 351 25.60 -3.67 23.70
C PHE A 351 26.74 -2.66 23.76
N MET A 352 27.41 -2.43 22.62
CA MET A 352 28.51 -1.47 22.55
C MET A 352 28.04 -0.03 22.72
N VAL A 353 26.89 0.35 22.16
CA VAL A 353 26.30 1.68 22.37
C VAL A 353 25.91 1.88 23.85
N GLY A 354 25.36 0.86 24.51
CA GLY A 354 25.06 0.91 25.95
C GLY A 354 26.30 1.08 26.82
N ILE A 355 27.39 0.35 26.51
CA ILE A 355 28.67 0.47 27.23
C ILE A 355 29.30 1.84 26.98
N VAL A 356 29.33 2.32 25.73
CA VAL A 356 29.90 3.64 25.39
C VAL A 356 29.12 4.76 26.07
N HIS A 357 27.79 4.69 26.11
CA HIS A 357 26.96 5.67 26.82
C HIS A 357 27.17 5.62 28.34
N ALA A 358 27.27 4.43 28.94
CA ALA A 358 27.55 4.29 30.37
C ALA A 358 28.95 4.79 30.77
N VAL A 359 29.97 4.52 29.94
CA VAL A 359 31.33 5.01 30.14
C VAL A 359 31.40 6.53 29.94
N TYR A 360 30.72 7.06 28.91
CA TYR A 360 30.63 8.50 28.69
C TYR A 360 29.94 9.22 29.86
N SER A 361 28.85 8.64 30.41
CA SER A 361 28.15 9.16 31.59
C SER A 361 29.04 9.17 32.84
N LEU A 362 29.96 8.22 32.99
CA LEU A 362 30.93 8.18 34.09
C LEU A 362 32.04 9.23 33.96
N VAL A 363 32.42 9.60 32.74
CA VAL A 363 33.53 10.53 32.47
C VAL A 363 33.07 11.99 32.40
N SER A 364 31.81 12.24 32.04
CA SER A 364 31.26 13.59 31.82
C SER A 364 30.72 14.30 33.09
N GLY A 365 30.88 13.71 34.28
CA GLY A 365 30.59 14.40 35.55
C GLY A 365 29.12 14.77 35.80
N CYS A 366 28.16 14.05 35.20
CA CYS A 366 26.74 14.23 35.50
C CYS A 366 26.42 13.83 36.95
N GLU A 367 25.55 14.58 37.64
CA GLU A 367 25.00 14.24 38.97
C GLU A 367 24.02 13.06 38.93
N PHE A 368 24.49 11.92 38.45
CA PHE A 368 23.72 10.70 38.41
C PHE A 368 24.29 9.70 39.44
N PRO A 369 23.45 9.01 40.23
CA PRO A 369 23.93 8.24 41.39
C PRO A 369 24.98 7.20 41.00
N LYS A 370 26.17 7.27 41.62
CA LYS A 370 27.32 6.42 41.27
C LYS A 370 26.99 4.92 41.38
N TRP A 371 26.15 4.52 42.33
CA TRP A 371 25.74 3.12 42.52
C TRP A 371 24.94 2.57 41.32
N MET A 372 24.14 3.40 40.65
CA MET A 372 23.37 3.01 39.47
C MET A 372 24.26 2.76 38.24
N HIS A 373 25.36 3.50 38.09
CA HIS A 373 26.34 3.23 37.04
C HIS A 373 27.03 1.89 37.24
N TRP A 374 27.45 1.57 38.48
CA TRP A 374 28.04 0.28 38.82
C TRP A 374 27.05 -0.88 38.62
N ALA A 375 25.77 -0.68 38.95
CA ALA A 375 24.72 -1.66 38.69
C ALA A 375 24.49 -1.88 37.19
N LEU A 376 24.51 -0.82 36.37
CA LEU A 376 24.36 -0.92 34.92
C LEU A 376 25.56 -1.62 34.27
N ILE A 377 26.78 -1.33 34.72
CA ILE A 377 28.01 -1.99 34.24
C ILE A 377 28.00 -3.47 34.62
N PHE A 378 27.62 -3.81 35.85
CA PHE A 378 27.51 -5.20 36.28
C PHE A 378 26.43 -5.97 35.51
N TYR A 379 25.27 -5.34 35.26
CA TYR A 379 24.22 -5.91 34.43
C TYR A 379 24.67 -6.09 32.96
N ALA A 380 25.40 -5.12 32.41
CA ALA A 380 25.99 -5.25 31.07
C ALA A 380 27.04 -6.38 31.03
N PHE A 381 27.90 -6.52 32.03
CA PHE A 381 28.88 -7.60 32.06
C PHE A 381 28.22 -8.99 32.13
N THR A 382 27.18 -9.15 32.96
CA THR A 382 26.46 -10.42 33.10
C THR A 382 25.70 -10.80 31.83
N ILE A 383 25.07 -9.84 31.15
CA ILE A 383 24.42 -10.11 29.86
C ILE A 383 25.46 -10.41 28.78
N LEU A 384 26.61 -9.71 28.73
CA LEU A 384 27.68 -10.03 27.79
C LEU A 384 28.18 -11.47 27.97
N MET A 385 28.37 -11.91 29.22
CA MET A 385 28.77 -13.28 29.53
C MET A 385 27.71 -14.31 29.14
N LEU A 386 26.43 -14.03 29.40
CA LEU A 386 25.32 -14.88 28.94
C LEU A 386 25.25 -14.97 27.41
N PHE A 387 25.47 -13.86 26.70
CA PHE A 387 25.46 -13.84 25.24
C PHE A 387 26.69 -14.51 24.64
N LEU A 388 27.87 -14.35 25.21
CA LEU A 388 29.08 -15.08 24.79
C LEU A 388 28.91 -16.58 25.03
N ASN A 389 28.35 -16.98 26.16
CA ASN A 389 28.05 -18.38 26.47
C ASN A 389 27.01 -18.96 25.48
N PHE A 390 25.92 -18.23 25.22
CA PHE A 390 24.93 -18.60 24.22
C PHE A 390 25.54 -18.66 22.81
N TYR A 391 26.34 -17.68 22.40
CA TYR A 391 26.97 -17.64 21.08
C TYR A 391 27.93 -18.82 20.89
N PHE A 392 28.74 -19.12 21.92
CA PHE A 392 29.63 -20.26 21.90
C PHE A 392 28.86 -21.59 21.76
N HIS A 393 27.77 -21.77 22.51
CA HIS A 393 27.00 -23.01 22.47
C HIS A 393 26.07 -23.15 21.26
N ALA A 394 25.40 -22.08 20.85
CA ALA A 394 24.38 -22.09 19.80
C ALA A 394 24.98 -21.95 18.41
N TYR A 395 26.12 -21.24 18.27
CA TYR A 395 26.74 -20.99 16.97
C TYR A 395 28.06 -21.76 16.80
N ILE A 396 29.04 -21.60 17.69
CA ILE A 396 30.35 -22.26 17.53
C ILE A 396 30.23 -23.78 17.73
N LYS A 397 29.64 -24.25 18.82
CA LYS A 397 29.46 -25.68 19.10
C LYS A 397 28.48 -26.35 18.11
N ALA A 398 27.52 -25.60 17.57
CA ALA A 398 26.64 -26.10 16.51
C ALA A 398 27.35 -26.18 15.15
N GLN A 399 28.24 -25.24 14.83
CA GLN A 399 29.07 -25.31 13.63
C GLN A 399 30.13 -26.40 13.72
N ARG A 400 30.77 -26.62 14.88
CA ARG A 400 31.65 -27.78 15.10
C ARG A 400 30.91 -29.09 14.91
N ARG A 401 29.72 -29.24 15.50
CA ARG A 401 28.87 -30.43 15.27
C ARG A 401 28.48 -30.63 13.81
N LYS A 402 28.20 -29.56 13.07
CA LYS A 402 27.95 -29.63 11.62
C LYS A 402 29.22 -29.98 10.82
N ALA A 403 30.38 -29.48 11.21
CA ALA A 403 31.66 -29.80 10.59
C ALA A 403 32.07 -31.26 10.86
N GLU A 404 31.86 -31.74 12.08
CA GLU A 404 32.07 -33.14 12.49
C GLU A 404 31.08 -34.09 11.79
N ALA A 405 29.79 -33.73 11.70
CA ALA A 405 28.80 -34.49 10.94
C ALA A 405 29.11 -34.53 9.44
N LYS A 406 29.63 -33.44 8.88
CA LYS A 406 30.11 -33.39 7.49
C LYS A 406 31.36 -34.26 7.30
N LYS A 407 32.28 -34.26 8.27
CA LYS A 407 33.48 -35.12 8.26
C LYS A 407 33.09 -36.60 8.33
N LEU A 408 32.15 -36.97 9.22
CA LEU A 408 31.62 -38.33 9.36
C LEU A 408 30.86 -38.80 8.10
N SER A 409 30.07 -37.92 7.46
CA SER A 409 29.43 -38.21 6.18
C SER A 409 30.43 -38.40 5.03
N THR A 410 31.58 -37.72 5.07
CA THR A 410 32.63 -37.86 4.06
C THR A 410 33.48 -39.11 4.29
N THR A 411 33.64 -39.55 5.54
CA THR A 411 34.29 -40.83 5.89
C THR A 411 33.40 -42.02 5.51
N ASN A 412 32.11 -42.01 5.85
CA ASN A 412 31.17 -43.06 5.45
C ASN A 412 30.96 -43.12 3.93
N GLY A 413 31.07 -41.99 3.23
CA GLY A 413 31.05 -41.94 1.76
C GLY A 413 32.35 -42.40 1.08
N LYS A 414 33.47 -42.46 1.82
CA LYS A 414 34.74 -43.05 1.33
C LYS A 414 34.82 -44.55 1.62
N GLU A 415 34.24 -45.03 2.72
CA GLU A 415 34.17 -46.47 3.01
C GLU A 415 33.16 -47.21 2.10
N ALA A 416 32.11 -46.55 1.62
CA ALA A 416 31.14 -47.16 0.70
C ALA A 416 31.62 -47.28 -0.77
N ASN A 417 32.79 -46.70 -1.12
CA ASN A 417 33.37 -46.74 -2.47
C ASN A 417 34.72 -47.47 -2.51
N GLY A 418 34.94 -48.43 -1.61
CA GLY A 418 36.11 -49.32 -1.62
C GLY A 418 35.73 -50.72 -2.10
N HIS A 419 36.31 -51.12 -3.24
CA HIS A 419 36.37 -52.46 -3.83
C HIS A 419 35.10 -53.06 -4.49
N VAL A 420 35.06 -52.96 -5.83
CA VAL A 420 34.96 -54.14 -6.69
C VAL A 420 35.94 -53.97 -7.85
N ALA A 421 36.98 -54.80 -7.88
CA ALA A 421 37.85 -54.97 -9.03
C ALA A 421 37.11 -55.83 -10.07
N ASN A 422 36.88 -55.30 -11.28
CA ASN A 422 36.41 -56.10 -12.41
C ASN A 422 37.62 -56.68 -13.13
N GLY A 423 37.85 -57.98 -12.93
CA GLY A 423 38.68 -58.82 -13.78
C GLY A 423 37.79 -59.79 -14.57
N ASP A 424 38.07 -59.84 -15.88
CA ASP A 424 37.70 -60.84 -16.88
C ASP A 424 36.25 -61.31 -17.04
N ALA A 425 35.67 -60.92 -18.18
CA ALA A 425 34.54 -61.60 -18.80
C ALA A 425 35.07 -62.60 -19.84
N THR A 426 35.07 -63.89 -19.50
CA THR A 426 35.18 -64.98 -20.46
C THR A 426 33.82 -65.64 -20.69
N VAL A 427 33.47 -65.70 -21.97
CA VAL A 427 32.28 -66.32 -22.54
C VAL A 427 32.38 -67.85 -22.44
N SER A 428 31.35 -68.53 -21.91
CA SER A 428 31.05 -69.91 -22.30
C SER A 428 29.62 -70.37 -21.97
N SER A 429 28.94 -70.81 -23.03
CA SER A 429 27.94 -71.89 -23.17
C SER A 429 26.76 -72.11 -22.17
N LYS A 430 25.55 -72.10 -22.77
CA LYS A 430 24.30 -72.82 -22.39
C LYS A 430 24.52 -74.34 -22.16
N PRO A 431 23.59 -75.16 -21.59
CA PRO A 431 22.11 -75.03 -21.64
C PRO A 431 21.28 -75.45 -20.39
N GLU A 432 19.98 -75.14 -20.47
CA GLU A 432 18.78 -75.82 -19.93
C GLU A 432 18.83 -76.63 -18.61
N THR A 433 17.90 -76.36 -17.68
CA THR A 433 16.68 -77.18 -17.49
C THR A 433 15.78 -76.75 -16.32
N LYS A 434 14.47 -76.91 -16.56
CA LYS A 434 13.39 -77.37 -15.66
C LYS A 434 12.71 -76.42 -14.64
N LYS A 435 11.48 -76.06 -15.04
CA LYS A 435 10.22 -75.96 -14.27
C LYS A 435 10.17 -76.78 -12.96
N LYS A 436 9.59 -76.15 -11.92
CA LYS A 436 8.55 -76.59 -10.95
C LYS A 436 8.63 -75.58 -9.78
N LYS A 437 7.58 -75.00 -9.23
CA LYS A 437 6.14 -75.22 -9.25
C LYS A 437 5.47 -73.91 -8.83
#